data_AF-A0A3M7PXF3-F1
#
_entry.id   AF-A0A3M7PXF3-F1
#
_cell.length_a   1.000
_cell.length_b   1.000
_cell.length_c   1.000
_cell.angle_alpha   90.00
_cell.angle_beta   90.00
_cell.angle_gamma   90.00
#
_symmetry.space_group_name_H-M   'P 1'
#
loop_
_entity.id
_entity.type
_entity.pdbx_description
1 polymer ?
#
loop_
_entity_poly.entity_id
_entity_poly.type
_entity_poly.pdbx_seq_one_letter_code
_entity_poly.pdbx_strand_id
1 'polypeptide(L)'
;MLKSNFLMDGHYYIGLLEKTAHQINNLCLEFQIYVDETNEKCVKNEDVQGQIQTAIGKGQLLINQKFKQFRGLCDKNISAKNDSLPLKEGEFVTRDEDLAGFWDMVYLQVEDINKMFEKLSELRKNNWVSETKPVVKAPPKKKISTGPKTTETAASKARAEAARQRIQEMKKKAALAKNQNTEQPNAQIIN
;
A
#
# COMPACT_ATOMS: atom_id res chain seq x y z
N MET A 1 -20.69 -3.76 -36.82
CA MET A 1 -21.18 -3.14 -35.57
C MET A 1 -20.28 -1.96 -35.26
N LEU A 2 -20.84 -0.77 -35.21
CA LEU A 2 -20.13 0.48 -34.95
C LEU A 2 -19.56 0.42 -33.52
N LYS A 3 -18.26 0.20 -33.38
CA LYS A 3 -17.54 0.65 -32.19
C LYS A 3 -17.66 2.17 -32.24
N SER A 4 -18.67 2.71 -31.56
CA SER A 4 -18.75 4.13 -31.29
C SER A 4 -17.49 4.46 -30.50
N ASN A 5 -16.45 4.91 -31.20
CA ASN A 5 -15.28 5.54 -30.61
C ASN A 5 -15.77 6.84 -29.96
N PHE A 6 -16.36 6.70 -28.77
CA PHE A 6 -16.38 7.81 -27.83
C PHE A 6 -14.92 8.09 -27.56
N LEU A 7 -14.41 9.19 -28.11
CA LEU A 7 -13.04 9.62 -27.91
C LEU A 7 -12.90 9.92 -26.40
N MET A 8 -12.45 8.95 -25.62
CA MET A 8 -12.14 9.12 -24.21
C MET A 8 -10.77 9.80 -24.14
N ASP A 9 -10.76 11.10 -24.42
CA ASP A 9 -9.57 11.92 -24.41
C ASP A 9 -9.29 12.49 -23.00
N GLY A 10 -8.23 13.29 -22.88
CA GLY A 10 -7.89 13.94 -21.61
C GLY A 10 -9.03 14.78 -21.02
N HIS A 11 -9.87 15.43 -21.84
CA HIS A 11 -10.99 16.22 -21.33
C HIS A 11 -12.07 15.34 -20.71
N TYR A 12 -12.42 14.23 -21.38
CA TYR A 12 -13.35 13.24 -20.84
C TYR A 12 -12.88 12.70 -19.47
N TYR A 13 -11.62 12.27 -19.41
CA TYR A 13 -11.06 11.67 -18.20
C TYR A 13 -10.91 12.68 -17.06
N ILE A 14 -10.64 13.95 -17.35
CA ILE A 14 -10.66 15.04 -16.36
C ILE A 14 -12.03 15.14 -15.69
N GLY A 15 -13.11 15.18 -16.47
CA GLY A 15 -14.47 15.28 -15.92
C GLY A 15 -14.83 14.04 -15.09
N LEU A 16 -14.45 12.85 -15.58
CA LEU A 16 -14.65 11.59 -14.84
C LEU A 16 -13.88 11.57 -13.52
N LEU A 17 -12.63 12.04 -13.54
CA LEU A 17 -11.76 12.12 -12.38
C LEU A 17 -12.34 13.05 -11.30
N GLU A 18 -12.78 14.25 -11.69
CA GLU A 18 -13.38 15.23 -10.78
C GLU A 18 -14.66 14.70 -10.14
N LYS A 19 -15.54 14.09 -10.94
CA LYS A 19 -16.76 13.44 -10.45
C LYS A 19 -16.44 12.36 -9.42
N THR A 20 -15.50 11.48 -9.74
CA THR A 20 -15.11 10.36 -8.87
C THR A 20 -14.45 10.89 -7.58
N ALA A 21 -13.62 11.92 -7.68
CA ALA A 21 -12.96 12.55 -6.53
C ALA A 21 -13.98 13.17 -5.58
N HIS A 22 -14.98 13.83 -6.14
CA HIS A 22 -16.07 14.42 -5.36
C HIS A 22 -16.86 13.34 -4.60
N GLN A 23 -17.19 12.22 -5.26
CA GLN A 23 -17.88 11.10 -4.62
C GLN A 23 -17.07 10.53 -3.45
N ILE A 24 -15.79 10.25 -3.64
CA ILE A 24 -14.91 9.72 -2.58
C ILE A 24 -14.75 10.74 -1.45
N ASN A 25 -14.57 12.02 -1.75
CA ASN A 25 -14.47 13.07 -0.73
C ASN A 25 -15.75 13.16 0.11
N ASN A 26 -16.92 13.06 -0.51
CA ASN A 26 -18.19 13.08 0.21
C ASN A 26 -18.31 11.89 1.15
N LEU A 27 -17.93 10.68 0.72
CA LEU A 27 -17.89 9.50 1.59
C LEU A 27 -16.92 9.69 2.76
N CYS A 28 -15.70 10.16 2.49
CA CYS A 28 -14.72 10.46 3.53
C CYS A 28 -15.26 11.47 4.55
N LEU A 29 -15.89 12.55 4.07
CA LEU A 29 -16.45 13.59 4.93
C LEU A 29 -17.63 13.09 5.76
N GLU A 30 -18.55 12.32 5.16
CA GLU A 30 -19.68 11.73 5.88
C GLU A 30 -19.20 10.88 7.07
N PHE A 31 -18.23 9.99 6.83
CA PHE A 31 -17.70 9.13 7.87
C PHE A 31 -16.83 9.88 8.87
N GLN A 32 -16.13 10.95 8.47
CA GLN A 32 -15.38 11.81 9.38
C GLN A 32 -16.32 12.52 10.35
N ILE A 33 -17.35 13.19 9.83
CA ILE A 33 -18.38 13.86 10.64
C ILE A 33 -19.04 12.85 11.58
N TYR A 34 -19.37 11.66 11.08
CA TYR A 34 -19.93 10.61 11.91
C TYR A 34 -19.02 10.26 13.10
N VAL A 35 -17.71 10.07 12.88
CA VAL A 35 -16.77 9.77 13.97
C VAL A 35 -16.71 10.93 14.98
N ASP A 36 -16.69 12.17 14.49
CA ASP A 36 -16.59 13.36 15.33
C ASP A 36 -17.86 13.61 16.16
N GLU A 37 -19.06 13.44 15.57
CA GLU A 37 -20.36 13.68 16.21
C GLU A 37 -20.75 12.59 17.20
N THR A 38 -20.42 11.32 16.92
CA THR A 38 -20.93 10.22 17.75
C THR A 38 -20.18 10.10 19.10
N ASN A 39 -19.13 10.90 19.32
CA ASN A 39 -18.17 10.77 20.43
C ASN A 39 -17.47 9.39 20.40
N GLU A 40 -16.19 9.34 20.72
CA GLU A 40 -15.33 8.13 20.58
C GLU A 40 -15.88 6.87 21.29
N LYS A 41 -16.85 7.04 22.20
CA LYS A 41 -17.51 6.00 23.00
C LYS A 41 -18.70 5.29 22.33
N CYS A 42 -19.33 5.85 21.28
CA CYS A 42 -20.51 5.22 20.66
C CYS A 42 -20.17 4.21 19.56
N VAL A 43 -19.06 4.41 18.84
CA VAL A 43 -18.45 3.30 18.07
C VAL A 43 -17.75 2.42 19.08
N LYS A 44 -18.49 1.56 19.78
CA LYS A 44 -18.01 0.70 20.87
C LYS A 44 -16.91 -0.30 20.48
N ASN A 45 -16.44 -0.23 19.23
CA ASN A 45 -15.51 -1.16 18.63
C ASN A 45 -14.34 -0.39 18.00
N GLU A 46 -13.17 -0.43 18.66
CA GLU A 46 -11.92 0.16 18.17
C GLU A 46 -11.55 -0.36 16.77
N ASP A 47 -11.88 -1.62 16.45
CA ASP A 47 -11.63 -2.21 15.13
C ASP A 47 -12.45 -1.52 14.02
N VAL A 48 -13.65 -1.03 14.36
CA VAL A 48 -14.49 -0.30 13.41
C VAL A 48 -13.95 1.10 13.20
N GLN A 49 -13.53 1.80 14.26
CA GLN A 49 -12.90 3.12 14.13
C GLN A 49 -11.63 3.04 13.29
N GLY A 50 -10.78 2.02 13.53
CA GLY A 50 -9.60 1.77 12.72
C GLY A 50 -9.94 1.50 11.24
N GLN A 51 -11.03 0.76 10.97
CA GLN A 51 -11.50 0.55 9.60
C GLN A 51 -11.97 1.85 8.92
N ILE A 52 -12.69 2.71 9.65
CA ILE A 52 -13.14 4.01 9.14
C ILE A 52 -11.93 4.90 8.81
N GLN A 53 -11.00 5.06 9.75
CA GLN A 53 -9.78 5.87 9.55
C GLN A 53 -8.95 5.34 8.38
N THR A 54 -8.84 4.01 8.25
CA THR A 54 -8.14 3.38 7.12
C THR A 54 -8.84 3.67 5.79
N ALA A 55 -10.18 3.61 5.74
CA ALA A 55 -10.94 3.93 4.53
C ALA A 55 -10.75 5.39 4.11
N ILE A 56 -10.88 6.33 5.06
CA ILE A 56 -10.67 7.76 4.84
C ILE A 56 -9.24 8.02 4.35
N GLY A 57 -8.24 7.46 5.03
CA GLY A 57 -6.84 7.63 4.66
C GLY A 57 -6.54 7.10 3.25
N LYS A 58 -7.08 5.94 2.87
CA LYS A 58 -6.95 5.41 1.51
C LYS A 58 -7.63 6.29 0.47
N GLY A 59 -8.85 6.77 0.75
CA GLY A 59 -9.58 7.72 -0.10
C GLY A 59 -8.78 8.98 -0.38
N GLN A 60 -8.30 9.62 0.68
CA GLN A 60 -7.50 10.84 0.59
C GLN A 60 -6.16 10.59 -0.11
N LEU A 61 -5.52 9.44 0.12
CA LEU A 61 -4.26 9.09 -0.54
C LEU A 61 -4.45 8.92 -2.05
N LEU A 62 -5.51 8.22 -2.46
CA LEU A 62 -5.83 8.02 -3.87
C LEU A 62 -6.01 9.36 -4.59
N ILE A 63 -6.80 10.27 -4.00
CA ILE A 63 -7.05 11.60 -4.54
C ILE A 63 -5.78 12.45 -4.57
N ASN A 64 -5.01 12.44 -3.48
CA ASN A 64 -3.82 13.29 -3.38
C ASN A 64 -2.61 12.78 -4.15
N GLN A 65 -2.61 11.53 -4.60
CA GLN A 65 -1.50 10.94 -5.32
C GLN A 65 -1.90 10.49 -6.72
N LYS A 66 -2.68 9.42 -6.83
CA LYS A 66 -2.97 8.79 -8.14
C LYS A 66 -3.81 9.68 -9.02
N PHE A 67 -4.77 10.40 -8.45
CA PHE A 67 -5.60 11.32 -9.24
C PHE A 67 -4.77 12.52 -9.74
N LYS A 68 -3.87 13.07 -8.91
CA LYS A 68 -2.96 14.14 -9.37
C LYS A 68 -2.03 13.66 -10.49
N GLN A 69 -1.51 12.44 -10.38
CA GLN A 69 -0.71 11.83 -11.45
C GLN A 69 -1.52 11.67 -12.74
N PHE A 70 -2.75 11.16 -12.64
CA PHE A 70 -3.62 10.97 -13.80
C PHE A 70 -4.04 12.29 -14.45
N ARG A 71 -4.33 13.32 -13.64
CA ARG A 71 -4.63 14.68 -14.11
C ARG A 71 -3.49 15.21 -14.99
N GLY A 72 -2.26 15.13 -14.50
CA GLY A 72 -1.09 15.56 -15.28
C GLY A 72 -0.89 14.76 -16.57
N LEU A 73 -1.33 13.50 -16.61
CA LEU A 73 -1.33 12.69 -17.83
C LEU A 73 -2.39 13.17 -18.83
N CYS A 74 -3.59 13.50 -18.35
CA CYS A 74 -4.66 14.09 -19.16
C CYS A 74 -4.24 15.44 -19.74
N ASP A 75 -3.63 16.31 -18.93
CA ASP A 75 -3.15 17.62 -19.38
C ASP A 75 -2.09 17.48 -20.50
N LYS A 76 -1.17 16.51 -20.38
CA LYS A 76 -0.20 16.20 -21.45
C LYS A 76 -0.86 15.72 -22.74
N ASN A 77 -1.88 14.86 -22.64
CA ASN A 77 -2.65 14.40 -23.80
C ASN A 77 -3.34 15.57 -24.51
N ILE A 78 -3.94 16.50 -23.76
CA ILE A 78 -4.61 17.69 -24.30
C ILE A 78 -3.60 18.61 -24.98
N SER A 79 -2.48 18.93 -24.32
CA SER A 79 -1.46 19.80 -24.89
C SER A 79 -0.86 19.23 -26.17
N ALA A 80 -0.57 17.91 -26.20
CA ALA A 80 -0.03 17.26 -27.39
C ALA A 80 -1.01 17.24 -28.59
N LYS A 81 -2.32 17.36 -28.35
CA LYS A 81 -3.34 17.48 -29.41
C LYS A 81 -3.51 18.92 -29.92
N ASN A 82 -3.27 19.91 -29.06
CA ASN A 82 -3.41 21.32 -29.40
C ASN A 82 -2.15 21.91 -30.07
N ASP A 83 -0.97 21.40 -29.72
CA ASP A 83 0.27 21.82 -30.38
C ASP A 83 0.37 21.15 -31.76
N SER A 84 0.06 21.92 -32.81
CA SER A 84 0.25 21.53 -34.22
C SER A 84 1.73 21.46 -34.64
N LEU A 85 2.66 21.57 -33.69
CA LEU A 85 4.10 21.47 -33.95
C LEU A 85 4.50 20.01 -34.14
N PRO A 86 5.39 19.71 -35.11
CA PRO A 86 5.91 18.36 -35.25
C PRO A 86 6.61 17.96 -33.95
N LEU A 87 6.12 16.88 -33.35
CA LEU A 87 6.71 16.22 -32.19
C LEU A 87 8.21 16.05 -32.42
N LYS A 88 9.02 16.48 -31.45
CA LYS A 88 10.46 16.23 -31.53
C LYS A 88 10.71 14.72 -31.49
N GLU A 89 11.67 14.27 -32.28
CA GLU A 89 12.02 12.86 -32.37
C GLU A 89 12.38 12.31 -30.97
N GLY A 90 11.66 11.29 -30.52
CA GLY A 90 11.83 10.69 -29.19
C GLY A 90 10.95 11.25 -28.06
N GLU A 91 10.06 12.21 -28.33
CA GLU A 91 9.13 12.74 -27.33
C GLU A 91 7.97 11.78 -27.06
N PHE A 92 7.78 11.38 -25.80
CA PHE A 92 6.74 10.42 -25.43
C PHE A 92 5.37 11.11 -25.37
N VAL A 93 4.51 10.82 -26.34
CA VAL A 93 3.14 11.36 -26.39
C VAL A 93 2.22 10.48 -25.56
N THR A 94 1.49 11.10 -24.65
CA THR A 94 0.39 10.43 -23.96
C THR A 94 -0.78 10.25 -24.93
N ARG A 95 -1.05 9.01 -25.33
CA ARG A 95 -2.17 8.64 -26.18
C ARG A 95 -3.43 8.38 -25.36
N ASP A 96 -4.58 8.37 -26.03
CA ASP A 96 -5.87 8.06 -25.38
C ASP A 96 -5.88 6.64 -24.79
N GLU A 97 -5.12 5.71 -25.40
CA GLU A 97 -4.89 4.35 -24.92
C GLU A 97 -4.10 4.32 -23.60
N ASP A 98 -3.11 5.20 -23.46
CA ASP A 98 -2.33 5.32 -22.22
C ASP A 98 -3.21 5.85 -21.07
N LEU A 99 -4.12 6.78 -21.39
CA LEU A 99 -5.10 7.29 -20.42
C LEU A 99 -6.06 6.19 -19.96
N ALA A 100 -6.60 5.40 -20.90
CA ALA A 100 -7.49 4.29 -20.58
C ALA A 100 -6.80 3.25 -19.69
N GLY A 101 -5.59 2.82 -20.04
CA GLY A 101 -4.85 1.84 -19.25
C GLY A 101 -4.49 2.35 -17.85
N PHE A 102 -4.13 3.63 -17.71
CA PHE A 102 -3.90 4.21 -16.38
C PHE A 102 -5.20 4.32 -15.57
N TRP A 103 -6.29 4.73 -16.22
CA TRP A 103 -7.59 4.83 -15.57
C TRP A 103 -8.09 3.48 -15.05
N ASP A 104 -7.98 2.41 -15.84
CA ASP A 104 -8.37 1.06 -15.40
C ASP A 104 -7.67 0.67 -14.09
N MET A 105 -6.36 0.95 -13.98
CA MET A 105 -5.59 0.69 -12.77
C MET A 105 -6.04 1.57 -11.58
N VAL A 106 -6.33 2.86 -11.82
CA VAL A 106 -6.86 3.76 -10.80
C VAL A 106 -8.26 3.34 -10.36
N TYR A 107 -9.09 2.89 -11.30
CA TYR A 107 -10.47 2.52 -11.07
C TYR A 107 -10.57 1.29 -10.16
N LEU A 108 -9.67 0.32 -10.29
CA LEU A 108 -9.60 -0.80 -9.33
C LEU A 108 -9.44 -0.30 -7.88
N GLN A 109 -8.64 0.75 -7.66
CA GLN A 109 -8.48 1.34 -6.33
C GLN A 109 -9.73 2.11 -5.88
N VAL A 110 -10.43 2.77 -6.83
CA VAL A 110 -11.72 3.41 -6.57
C VAL A 110 -12.75 2.38 -6.11
N GLU A 111 -12.86 1.25 -6.81
CA GLU A 111 -13.77 0.15 -6.45
C GLU A 111 -13.46 -0.42 -5.07
N ASP A 112 -12.18 -0.63 -4.76
CA ASP A 112 -11.76 -1.12 -3.44
C ASP A 112 -12.17 -0.16 -2.32
N ILE A 113 -12.03 1.15 -2.53
CA ILE A 113 -12.42 2.18 -1.56
C ILE A 113 -13.94 2.23 -1.42
N ASN A 114 -14.69 2.18 -2.52
CA ASN A 114 -16.15 2.13 -2.50
C ASN A 114 -16.65 0.92 -1.71
N LYS A 115 -16.10 -0.27 -1.96
CA LYS A 115 -16.44 -1.50 -1.20
C LYS A 115 -16.14 -1.36 0.29
N MET A 116 -15.05 -0.66 0.65
CA MET A 116 -14.75 -0.39 2.06
C MET A 116 -15.84 0.49 2.71
N PHE A 117 -16.27 1.55 2.04
CA PHE A 117 -17.34 2.42 2.54
C PHE A 117 -18.72 1.76 2.54
N GLU A 118 -19.03 0.93 1.56
CA GLU A 118 -20.25 0.11 1.52
C GLU A 118 -20.33 -0.81 2.74
N LYS A 119 -19.26 -1.56 3.01
CA LYS A 119 -19.16 -2.42 4.19
C LYS A 119 -19.33 -1.63 5.51
N LEU A 120 -18.72 -0.45 5.59
CA LEU A 120 -18.86 0.42 6.77
C LEU A 120 -20.30 0.94 6.91
N SER A 121 -20.98 1.24 5.80
CA SER A 121 -22.38 1.65 5.79
C SER A 121 -23.30 0.51 6.25
N GLU A 122 -23.04 -0.73 5.84
CA GLU A 122 -23.74 -1.92 6.32
C GLU A 122 -23.55 -2.13 7.82
N LEU A 123 -22.31 -2.03 8.31
CA LEU A 123 -22.02 -2.11 9.74
C LEU A 123 -22.76 -1.03 10.52
N ARG A 124 -22.79 0.22 10.01
CA ARG A 124 -23.54 1.31 10.62
C ARG A 124 -25.04 0.99 10.72
N LYS A 125 -25.65 0.46 9.66
CA LYS A 125 -27.07 0.02 9.66
C LYS A 125 -27.34 -1.08 10.68
N ASN A 126 -26.35 -1.93 10.93
CA ASN A 126 -26.42 -3.01 11.91
C ASN A 126 -25.92 -2.60 13.32
N ASN A 127 -25.96 -1.31 13.66
CA ASN A 127 -25.49 -0.78 14.95
C ASN A 127 -24.05 -1.20 15.30
N TRP A 128 -23.18 -1.30 14.30
CA TRP A 128 -21.78 -1.74 14.41
C TRP A 128 -21.59 -3.15 14.93
N VAL A 129 -22.65 -3.96 14.93
CA VAL A 129 -22.58 -5.39 15.20
C VAL A 129 -22.03 -6.04 13.93
N SER A 130 -20.79 -6.51 14.01
CA SER A 130 -20.27 -7.42 13.00
C SER A 130 -21.17 -8.65 13.01
N GLU A 131 -21.74 -9.00 11.85
CA GLU A 131 -22.32 -10.33 11.68
C GLU A 131 -21.19 -11.32 12.00
N THR A 132 -21.26 -11.89 13.19
CA THR A 132 -20.55 -13.10 13.53
C THR A 132 -21.22 -14.18 12.69
N LYS A 133 -20.90 -14.23 11.38
CA LYS A 133 -20.86 -15.51 10.70
C LYS A 133 -20.07 -16.40 11.65
N PRO A 134 -20.64 -17.50 12.15
CA PRO A 134 -19.89 -18.40 12.98
C PRO A 134 -18.63 -18.66 12.18
N VAL A 135 -17.50 -18.26 12.74
CA VAL A 135 -16.21 -18.73 12.29
C VAL A 135 -16.32 -20.23 12.58
N VAL A 136 -16.90 -20.97 11.63
CA VAL A 136 -16.47 -22.32 11.34
C VAL A 136 -14.98 -22.10 11.24
N LYS A 137 -14.28 -22.53 12.28
CA LYS A 137 -12.83 -22.46 12.37
C LYS A 137 -12.35 -23.20 11.13
N ALA A 138 -12.17 -22.45 10.06
CA ALA A 138 -11.51 -22.93 8.88
C ALA A 138 -10.18 -23.42 9.42
N PRO A 139 -9.81 -24.70 9.17
CA PRO A 139 -8.53 -25.20 9.64
C PRO A 139 -7.46 -24.21 9.16
N PRO A 140 -6.52 -23.81 10.02
CA PRO A 140 -5.65 -22.68 9.75
C PRO A 140 -4.96 -22.91 8.41
N LYS A 141 -5.33 -22.12 7.39
CA LYS A 141 -4.61 -22.10 6.12
C LYS A 141 -3.22 -21.61 6.45
N LYS A 142 -2.29 -22.58 6.49
CA LYS A 142 -0.87 -22.35 6.63
C LYS A 142 -0.50 -21.24 5.65
N LYS A 143 0.00 -20.13 6.20
CA LYS A 143 0.88 -19.24 5.46
C LYS A 143 1.93 -20.12 4.80
N ILE A 144 2.05 -20.03 3.49
CA ILE A 144 3.30 -20.37 2.81
C ILE A 144 4.28 -19.27 3.25
N SER A 145 4.81 -19.43 4.45
CA SER A 145 6.17 -19.00 4.76
C SER A 145 6.99 -20.27 4.61
N THR A 146 7.86 -20.30 3.61
CA THR A 146 8.93 -21.27 3.49
C THR A 146 9.72 -21.33 4.80
N GLY A 147 9.62 -22.47 5.51
CA GLY A 147 10.37 -22.74 6.75
C GLY A 147 9.62 -23.68 7.70
N PRO A 148 10.02 -24.95 7.86
CA PRO A 148 9.32 -25.88 8.73
C PRO A 148 9.60 -25.60 10.21
N LYS A 149 8.56 -25.26 10.99
CA LYS A 149 8.58 -25.44 12.45
C LYS A 149 8.33 -26.91 12.76
N THR A 150 9.39 -27.68 12.94
CA THR A 150 9.35 -29.03 13.49
C THR A 150 9.29 -28.98 15.01
N THR A 151 8.36 -29.73 15.58
CA THR A 151 8.33 -30.19 16.97
C THR A 151 9.74 -30.49 17.50
N GLU A 152 10.10 -29.91 18.64
CA GLU A 152 11.40 -30.08 19.29
C GLU A 152 11.56 -31.52 19.82
N THR A 153 12.13 -32.40 19.01
CA THR A 153 12.73 -33.65 19.47
C THR A 153 14.09 -33.37 20.13
N ALA A 154 14.53 -34.23 21.07
CA ALA A 154 15.80 -34.09 21.80
C ALA A 154 17.05 -33.89 20.89
N ALA A 155 17.01 -34.41 19.65
CA ALA A 155 18.04 -34.19 18.63
C ALA A 155 18.16 -32.72 18.15
N SER A 156 17.07 -31.96 18.20
CA SER A 156 17.00 -30.55 17.78
C SER A 156 17.66 -29.62 18.81
N LYS A 157 17.55 -29.94 20.11
CA LYS A 157 18.27 -29.25 21.18
C LYS A 157 19.78 -29.46 21.08
N ALA A 158 20.23 -30.69 20.82
CA ALA A 158 21.66 -30.99 20.67
C ALA A 158 22.31 -30.23 19.49
N ARG A 159 21.58 -30.09 18.36
CA ARG A 159 22.06 -29.28 17.21
C ARG A 159 22.07 -27.78 17.50
N ALA A 160 21.07 -27.27 18.24
CA ALA A 160 21.03 -25.86 18.64
C ALA A 160 22.17 -25.51 19.60
N GLU A 161 22.50 -26.40 20.54
CA GLU A 161 23.63 -26.25 21.46
C GLU A 161 24.97 -26.22 20.70
N ALA A 162 25.18 -27.15 19.76
CA ALA A 162 26.40 -27.21 18.94
C ALA A 162 26.56 -25.98 18.03
N ALA A 163 25.46 -25.45 17.49
CA ALA A 163 25.48 -24.21 16.71
C ALA A 163 25.83 -22.98 17.57
N ARG A 164 25.31 -22.91 18.81
CA ARG A 164 25.64 -21.85 19.76
C ARG A 164 27.12 -21.90 20.17
N GLN A 165 27.67 -23.09 20.41
CA GLN A 165 29.09 -23.26 20.75
C GLN A 165 30.00 -22.79 19.60
N ARG A 166 29.70 -23.13 18.35
CA ARG A 166 30.46 -22.66 17.18
C ARG A 166 30.44 -21.14 17.02
N ILE A 167 29.29 -20.51 17.26
CA ILE A 167 29.17 -19.04 17.19
C ILE A 167 29.98 -18.37 18.30
N GLN A 168 29.97 -18.93 19.52
CA GLN A 168 30.79 -18.43 20.62
C GLN A 168 32.29 -18.59 20.36
N GLU A 169 32.71 -19.71 19.76
CA GLU A 169 34.11 -19.93 19.41
C GLU A 169 34.60 -18.97 18.31
N MET A 170 33.77 -18.73 17.28
CA MET A 170 34.07 -17.69 16.27
C MET A 170 34.16 -16.30 16.90
N LYS A 171 33.24 -15.96 17.82
CA LYS A 171 33.29 -14.66 18.52
C LYS A 171 34.54 -14.52 19.38
N LYS A 172 34.98 -15.58 20.07
CA LYS A 172 36.25 -15.58 20.81
C LYS A 172 37.45 -15.43 19.89
N LYS A 173 37.51 -16.14 18.75
CA LYS A 173 38.59 -16.00 17.76
C LYS A 173 38.63 -14.60 17.14
N ALA A 174 37.47 -14.01 16.84
CA ALA A 174 37.39 -12.64 16.34
C ALA A 174 37.80 -11.59 17.38
N ALA A 175 37.49 -11.82 18.66
CA ALA A 175 37.93 -10.95 19.75
C ALA A 175 39.46 -11.05 19.96
N LEU A 176 40.04 -12.24 19.85
CA LEU A 176 41.50 -12.43 19.92
C LEU A 176 42.22 -11.77 18.75
N ALA A 177 41.67 -11.86 17.53
CA ALA A 177 42.20 -11.19 16.35
C ALA A 177 42.11 -9.64 16.44
N LYS A 178 41.08 -9.11 17.11
CA LYS A 178 40.98 -7.67 17.38
C LYS A 178 41.98 -7.18 18.43
N ASN A 179 42.32 -7.99 19.43
CA ASN A 179 43.33 -7.62 20.42
C ASN A 179 44.77 -7.70 19.88
N GLN A 180 45.05 -8.50 18.85
CA GLN A 180 46.38 -8.60 18.23
C GLN A 180 46.70 -7.47 17.24
N ASN A 181 45.75 -6.59 16.92
CA ASN A 181 45.96 -5.44 16.03
C ASN A 181 46.18 -4.10 16.77
N THR A 182 46.38 -4.15 18.09
CA THR A 182 46.62 -2.95 18.93
C THR A 182 48.02 -2.88 19.54
N GLU A 183 48.95 -3.76 19.14
CA GLU A 183 50.35 -3.66 19.56
C GLU A 183 51.29 -3.75 18.34
N GLN A 184 51.46 -2.64 17.64
CA GLN A 184 52.78 -2.26 17.17
C GLN A 184 53.15 -0.87 17.72
N PRO A 185 54.29 -0.76 18.41
CA PRO A 185 54.72 0.46 19.08
C PRO A 185 55.26 1.49 18.09
N ASN A 186 55.04 2.74 18.45
CA ASN A 186 55.74 3.92 17.99
C ASN A 186 57.27 3.76 18.11
N ALA A 187 58.01 3.87 17.00
CA ALA A 187 59.46 4.14 16.94
C ALA A 187 59.74 4.81 15.58
N GLN A 188 59.87 6.13 15.55
CA GLN A 188 61.13 6.90 15.55
C GLN A 188 61.92 6.89 14.23
N ILE A 189 61.90 8.03 13.51
CA ILE A 189 63.00 9.00 13.22
C ILE A 189 64.05 8.53 12.17
N ILE A 190 64.45 9.48 11.31
CA ILE A 190 65.72 9.62 10.54
C ILE A 190 65.70 8.84 9.21
N ASN A 191 65.96 9.38 8.01
CA ASN A 191 66.73 10.54 7.53
C ASN A 191 66.08 11.05 6.23
#